data_AF-A0A6Q8PGU0-F1
#
_entry.id   AF-A0A6Q8PGU0-F1
#
_cell.length_a   1.000
_cell.length_b   1.000
_cell.length_c   1.000
_cell.angle_alpha   90.00
_cell.angle_beta   90.00
_cell.angle_gamma   90.00
#
_symmetry.space_group_name_H-M   'P 1'
#
loop_
_entity.id
_entity.type
_entity.pdbx_description
1 polymer ?
#
loop_
_entity_poly.entity_id
_entity_poly.type
_entity_poly.pdbx_seq_one_letter_code
_entity_poly.pdbx_strand_id
1 'polypeptide(L)'
;MAERQEEQRGSPPLRAEGKADAEVKLILYHWTHSFSSQKVRLVIAEKALKCEEHDKEHPGQIGNTESELKKLAEENPDLQEAYIAKQKRLKSKLLDHDNVKYLKKILDELEKVLDQVETELQRRNEETPEEGQQPWLCGESFTLADVSLAVTLHRLKFLGFARRNWGNGKRPNLETYYERVLKRKTFNKVLGHVNNILISAVLPTAFRVAKKRAPKVLGTTLVVGLLAGVGYFAFMLFRKRLGSMILAFRPRPNYF
;
A
#
# COMPACT_ATOMS: atom_id res chain seq x y z
N MET A 1 45.46 -15.44 52.13
CA MET A 1 46.34 -15.94 51.05
C MET A 1 45.59 -17.01 50.29
N ALA A 2 45.27 -16.72 49.02
CA ALA A 2 45.06 -17.65 47.91
C ALA A 2 44.24 -16.91 46.84
N GLU A 3 44.96 -16.33 45.88
CA GLU A 3 44.42 -15.87 44.60
C GLU A 3 43.65 -17.00 43.91
N ARG A 4 42.58 -16.65 43.18
CA ARG A 4 42.07 -17.51 42.11
C ARG A 4 41.76 -16.64 40.89
N GLN A 5 42.48 -16.98 39.84
CA GLN A 5 42.72 -16.26 38.59
C GLN A 5 41.48 -16.17 37.70
N GLU A 6 41.49 -15.11 36.89
CA GLU A 6 40.64 -14.86 35.73
C GLU A 6 40.69 -16.01 34.72
N GLU A 7 39.53 -16.43 34.20
CA GLU A 7 39.46 -17.17 32.93
C GLU A 7 38.64 -16.34 31.93
N GLN A 8 39.32 -15.41 31.26
CA GLN A 8 38.88 -14.81 30.01
C GLN A 8 38.85 -15.89 28.93
N ARG A 9 37.67 -16.48 28.67
CA ARG A 9 37.47 -17.30 27.47
C ARG A 9 36.99 -16.40 26.33
N GLY A 10 37.95 -15.75 25.67
CA GLY A 10 37.73 -15.05 24.41
C GLY A 10 37.35 -16.04 23.32
N SER A 11 36.12 -15.96 22.82
CA SER A 11 35.71 -16.63 21.59
C SER A 11 36.51 -16.04 20.41
N PRO A 12 37.18 -16.84 19.57
CA PRO A 12 37.87 -16.29 18.42
C PRO A 12 36.84 -15.73 17.43
N PRO A 13 37.10 -14.57 16.81
CA PRO A 13 36.23 -14.06 15.76
C PRO A 13 36.28 -15.04 14.58
N LEU A 14 35.12 -15.57 14.20
CA LEU A 14 34.92 -16.29 12.95
C LEU A 14 35.20 -15.34 11.77
N ARG A 15 36.48 -15.16 11.44
CA ARG A 15 36.89 -14.66 10.13
C ARG A 15 36.68 -15.78 9.14
N ALA A 16 35.55 -15.72 8.43
CA ALA A 16 35.42 -16.42 7.17
C ALA A 16 36.42 -15.79 6.19
N GLU A 17 37.61 -16.39 6.05
CA GLU A 17 38.49 -16.14 4.92
C GLU A 17 37.83 -16.74 3.67
N GLY A 18 36.89 -15.98 3.08
CA GLY A 18 36.39 -16.24 1.75
C GLY A 18 37.38 -15.71 0.73
N LYS A 19 37.87 -16.56 -0.16
CA LYS A 19 38.62 -16.18 -1.37
C LYS A 19 37.94 -14.98 -2.02
N ALA A 20 38.61 -13.83 -2.00
CA ALA A 20 38.28 -12.73 -2.87
C ALA A 20 38.48 -13.20 -4.33
N ASP A 21 37.55 -12.81 -5.20
CA ASP A 21 37.66 -12.86 -6.66
C ASP A 21 37.05 -14.04 -7.44
N ALA A 22 36.10 -14.78 -6.85
CA ALA A 22 35.06 -15.43 -7.66
C ALA A 22 33.85 -14.50 -7.72
N GLU A 23 33.60 -13.86 -8.85
CA GLU A 23 32.38 -13.09 -9.08
C GLU A 23 31.15 -14.01 -8.99
N VAL A 24 30.55 -14.09 -7.78
CA VAL A 24 29.38 -14.92 -7.52
C VAL A 24 28.18 -14.31 -8.24
N LYS A 25 27.82 -14.88 -9.40
CA LYS A 25 26.61 -14.54 -10.13
C LYS A 25 25.39 -15.05 -9.36
N LEU A 26 24.65 -14.13 -8.74
CA LEU A 26 23.41 -14.47 -8.03
C LEU A 26 22.27 -14.68 -9.02
N ILE A 27 21.35 -15.60 -8.70
CA ILE A 27 20.10 -15.81 -9.43
C ILE A 27 18.95 -15.60 -8.46
N LEU A 28 18.04 -14.67 -8.78
CA LEU A 28 16.88 -14.34 -7.95
C LEU A 28 15.59 -14.65 -8.69
N TYR A 29 14.87 -15.67 -8.21
CA TYR A 29 13.49 -15.92 -8.60
C TYR A 29 12.56 -15.12 -7.71
N HIS A 30 11.78 -14.23 -8.29
CA HIS A 30 10.90 -13.38 -7.51
C HIS A 30 9.62 -13.01 -8.25
N TRP A 31 8.69 -12.43 -7.51
CA TRP A 31 7.60 -11.65 -8.10
C TRP A 31 7.87 -10.17 -7.84
N THR A 32 8.04 -9.38 -8.90
CA THR A 32 8.44 -7.96 -8.84
C THR A 32 7.58 -7.13 -7.88
N HIS A 33 6.29 -7.45 -7.78
CA HIS A 33 5.34 -6.71 -6.93
C HIS A 33 5.27 -7.21 -5.49
N SER A 34 5.89 -8.33 -5.16
CA SER A 34 5.86 -8.85 -3.80
C SER A 34 6.68 -7.96 -2.85
N PHE A 35 6.14 -7.75 -1.64
CA PHE A 35 6.80 -6.96 -0.62
C PHE A 35 8.19 -7.51 -0.24
N SER A 36 8.33 -8.84 -0.19
CA SER A 36 9.60 -9.49 0.10
C SER A 36 10.63 -9.32 -1.01
N SER A 37 10.23 -9.45 -2.29
CA SER A 37 11.13 -9.22 -3.43
C SER A 37 11.72 -7.83 -3.41
N GLN A 38 10.89 -6.83 -3.15
CA GLN A 38 11.29 -5.42 -3.09
C GLN A 38 12.42 -5.17 -2.09
N LYS A 39 12.34 -5.78 -0.90
CA LYS A 39 13.41 -5.69 0.10
C LYS A 39 14.70 -6.34 -0.39
N VAL A 40 14.62 -7.55 -0.95
CA VAL A 40 15.79 -8.30 -1.41
C VAL A 40 16.47 -7.58 -2.58
N ARG A 41 15.71 -7.13 -3.57
CA ARG A 41 16.22 -6.38 -4.72
C ARG A 41 16.86 -5.06 -4.30
N LEU A 42 16.28 -4.37 -3.31
CA LEU A 42 16.91 -3.17 -2.75
C LEU A 42 18.26 -3.50 -2.09
N VAL A 43 18.36 -4.58 -1.30
CA VAL A 43 19.64 -5.01 -0.72
C VAL A 43 20.68 -5.36 -1.79
N ILE A 44 20.29 -6.08 -2.85
CA ILE A 44 21.17 -6.42 -3.97
C ILE A 44 21.70 -5.14 -4.65
N ALA A 45 20.82 -4.16 -4.86
CA ALA A 45 21.18 -2.87 -5.44
C ALA A 45 22.11 -2.05 -4.53
N GLU A 46 21.85 -2.02 -3.21
CA GLU A 46 22.71 -1.34 -2.23
C GLU A 46 24.11 -1.97 -2.15
N LYS A 47 24.20 -3.30 -2.24
CA LYS A 47 25.48 -4.02 -2.24
C LYS A 47 26.19 -4.03 -3.59
N ALA A 48 25.61 -3.39 -4.61
CA ALA A 48 26.14 -3.37 -5.98
C ALA A 48 26.47 -4.77 -6.55
N LEU A 49 25.68 -5.79 -6.18
CA LEU A 49 25.92 -7.16 -6.62
C LEU A 49 25.32 -7.42 -8.01
N LYS A 50 26.02 -8.21 -8.83
CA LYS A 50 25.45 -8.73 -10.07
C LYS A 50 24.45 -9.85 -9.76
N CYS A 51 23.21 -9.66 -10.17
CA CYS A 51 22.15 -10.64 -9.99
C CYS A 51 21.34 -10.80 -11.28
N GLU A 52 21.15 -12.04 -11.70
CA GLU A 52 20.20 -12.43 -12.73
C GLU A 52 18.81 -12.53 -12.10
N GLU A 53 17.89 -11.65 -12.51
CA GLU A 53 16.52 -11.60 -12.00
C GLU A 53 15.58 -12.37 -12.94
N HIS A 54 14.89 -13.38 -12.41
CA HIS A 54 13.81 -14.07 -13.12
C HIS A 54 12.47 -13.71 -12.48
N ASP A 55 11.73 -12.83 -13.14
CA ASP A 55 10.40 -12.44 -12.69
C ASP A 55 9.38 -13.51 -13.06
N LYS A 56 8.76 -14.11 -12.05
CA LYS A 56 7.60 -14.97 -12.21
C LYS A 56 6.35 -14.12 -12.01
N GLU A 57 6.11 -13.16 -12.89
CA GLU A 57 4.80 -12.50 -12.99
C GLU A 57 3.76 -13.54 -13.38
N HIS A 58 2.92 -13.93 -12.42
CA HIS A 58 1.69 -14.68 -12.73
C HIS A 58 0.51 -13.71 -12.64
N PRO A 59 0.05 -13.17 -13.78
CA PRO A 59 -1.12 -12.30 -13.81
C PRO A 59 -2.35 -13.10 -13.39
N GLY A 60 -2.91 -12.79 -12.22
CA GLY A 60 -4.23 -13.29 -11.80
C GLY A 60 -4.26 -14.32 -10.67
N GLN A 61 -3.17 -14.54 -9.94
CA GLN A 61 -3.07 -15.72 -9.09
C GLN A 61 -3.97 -15.74 -7.86
N ILE A 62 -4.33 -14.66 -7.16
CA ILE A 62 -5.04 -14.85 -5.86
C ILE A 62 -6.38 -15.61 -6.01
N GLY A 63 -7.09 -15.43 -7.14
CA GLY A 63 -8.31 -16.18 -7.44
C GLY A 63 -8.08 -17.60 -7.99
N ASN A 64 -6.99 -17.83 -8.74
CA ASN A 64 -6.71 -19.10 -9.42
C ASN A 64 -5.57 -19.92 -8.77
N THR A 65 -4.92 -19.42 -7.72
CA THR A 65 -3.79 -20.12 -7.07
C THR A 65 -4.26 -21.41 -6.43
N GLU A 66 -5.49 -21.43 -5.90
CA GLU A 66 -6.06 -22.65 -5.32
C GLU A 66 -6.23 -23.75 -6.39
N SER A 67 -6.77 -23.41 -7.56
CA SER A 67 -6.95 -24.36 -8.66
C SER A 67 -5.63 -24.76 -9.31
N GLU A 68 -4.67 -23.85 -9.44
CA GLU A 68 -3.32 -24.16 -9.92
C GLU A 68 -2.55 -25.07 -8.95
N LEU A 69 -2.61 -24.81 -7.63
CA LEU A 69 -1.99 -25.67 -6.63
C LEU A 69 -2.61 -27.08 -6.66
N LYS A 70 -3.92 -27.18 -6.90
CA LYS A 70 -4.59 -28.46 -7.07
C LYS A 70 -4.11 -29.21 -8.32
N LYS A 71 -4.01 -28.52 -9.46
CA LYS A 71 -3.47 -29.08 -10.71
C LYS A 71 -2.03 -29.56 -10.55
N LEU A 72 -1.17 -28.76 -9.90
CA LEU A 72 0.22 -29.12 -9.63
C LEU A 72 0.35 -30.32 -8.68
N ALA A 73 -0.58 -30.46 -7.74
CA ALA A 73 -0.65 -31.62 -6.84
C ALA A 73 -1.07 -32.90 -7.58
N GLU A 74 -1.90 -32.78 -8.62
CA GLU A 74 -2.29 -33.89 -9.50
C GLU A 74 -1.16 -34.26 -10.48
N GLU A 75 -0.42 -33.27 -11.00
CA GLU A 75 0.69 -33.47 -11.95
C GLU A 75 1.98 -33.97 -11.28
N ASN A 76 2.18 -33.71 -9.98
CA ASN A 76 3.39 -34.08 -9.23
C ASN A 76 3.00 -34.83 -7.94
N PRO A 77 2.76 -36.16 -8.00
CA PRO A 77 2.29 -36.96 -6.87
C PRO A 77 3.27 -36.98 -5.68
N ASP A 78 4.57 -36.86 -5.97
CA ASP A 78 5.66 -36.78 -4.99
C ASP A 78 5.62 -35.50 -4.15
N LEU A 79 5.09 -34.41 -4.69
CA LEU A 79 4.97 -33.10 -4.04
C LEU A 79 3.54 -32.78 -3.56
N GLN A 80 2.61 -33.72 -3.74
CA GLN A 80 1.18 -33.53 -3.50
C GLN A 80 0.88 -33.01 -2.09
N GLU A 81 1.51 -33.59 -1.07
CA GLU A 81 1.33 -33.18 0.33
C GLU A 81 1.77 -31.73 0.57
N ALA A 82 2.91 -31.32 -0.02
CA ALA A 82 3.42 -29.96 0.10
C ALA A 82 2.50 -28.94 -0.57
N TYR A 83 1.92 -29.28 -1.71
CA TYR A 83 0.95 -28.42 -2.40
C TYR A 83 -0.37 -28.29 -1.62
N ILE A 84 -0.91 -29.39 -1.08
CA ILE A 84 -2.12 -29.37 -0.24
C ILE A 84 -1.88 -28.55 1.04
N ALA A 85 -0.72 -28.71 1.68
CA ALA A 85 -0.35 -27.91 2.86
C ALA A 85 -0.27 -26.40 2.54
N LYS A 86 0.28 -26.04 1.38
CA LYS A 86 0.33 -24.67 0.88
C LYS A 86 -1.07 -24.11 0.60
N GLN A 87 -1.95 -24.90 -0.01
CA GLN A 87 -3.34 -24.54 -0.27
C GLN A 87 -4.09 -24.25 1.05
N LYS A 88 -3.95 -25.13 2.05
CA LYS A 88 -4.56 -24.94 3.38
C LYS A 88 -4.08 -23.65 4.07
N ARG A 89 -2.77 -23.36 4.01
CA ARG A 89 -2.20 -22.10 4.53
C ARG A 89 -2.76 -20.87 3.82
N LEU A 90 -2.93 -20.93 2.50
CA LEU A 90 -3.50 -19.82 1.73
C LEU A 90 -4.96 -19.55 2.14
N LYS A 91 -5.78 -20.60 2.22
CA LYS A 91 -7.19 -20.51 2.60
C LYS A 91 -7.40 -19.97 4.01
N SER A 92 -6.60 -20.44 4.97
CA SER A 92 -6.62 -19.90 6.35
C SER A 92 -6.33 -18.40 6.39
N LYS A 93 -5.28 -17.95 5.69
CA LYS A 93 -4.91 -16.53 5.64
C LYS A 93 -5.97 -15.65 4.98
N LEU A 94 -6.69 -16.17 3.98
CA LEU A 94 -7.81 -15.46 3.36
C LEU A 94 -8.98 -15.28 4.33
N LEU A 95 -9.33 -16.32 5.10
CA LEU A 95 -10.43 -16.25 6.08
C LEU A 95 -10.12 -15.30 7.24
N ASP A 96 -8.86 -15.24 7.69
CA ASP A 96 -8.44 -14.35 8.76
C ASP A 96 -8.50 -12.85 8.38
N HIS A 97 -8.43 -12.53 7.07
CA HIS A 97 -8.46 -11.15 6.57
C HIS A 97 -9.86 -10.50 6.56
N ASP A 98 -10.94 -11.28 6.69
CA ASP A 98 -12.32 -10.73 6.75
C ASP A 98 -12.75 -10.35 8.18
N ASN A 99 -11.87 -10.49 9.17
CA ASN A 99 -12.16 -10.12 10.55
C ASN A 99 -11.85 -8.63 10.80
N VAL A 100 -12.90 -7.80 10.81
CA VAL A 100 -12.81 -6.35 11.08
C VAL A 100 -12.09 -6.03 12.40
N LYS A 101 -12.27 -6.86 13.44
CA LYS A 101 -11.59 -6.65 14.73
C LYS A 101 -10.09 -6.87 14.61
N TYR A 102 -9.68 -7.88 13.85
CA TYR A 102 -8.29 -8.17 13.57
C TYR A 102 -7.65 -7.06 12.72
N LEU A 103 -8.35 -6.59 11.68
CA LEU A 103 -7.88 -5.47 10.85
C LEU A 103 -7.68 -4.20 11.69
N LYS A 104 -8.62 -3.86 12.56
CA LYS A 104 -8.47 -2.71 13.47
C LYS A 104 -7.24 -2.87 14.37
N LYS A 105 -7.05 -4.05 14.97
CA LYS A 105 -5.88 -4.34 15.80
C LYS A 105 -4.56 -4.13 15.03
N ILE A 106 -4.47 -4.61 13.79
CA ILE A 106 -3.26 -4.41 12.96
C ILE A 106 -3.03 -2.93 12.67
N LEU A 107 -4.09 -2.17 12.38
CA LEU A 107 -3.97 -0.72 12.13
C LEU A 107 -3.50 0.03 13.38
N ASP A 108 -4.03 -0.33 14.56
CA ASP A 108 -3.61 0.26 15.83
C ASP A 108 -2.15 -0.10 16.16
N GLU A 109 -1.71 -1.33 15.87
CA GLU A 109 -0.31 -1.76 16.01
C GLU A 109 0.62 -1.04 15.04
N LEU A 110 0.19 -0.86 13.78
CA LEU A 110 0.93 -0.09 12.78
C LEU A 110 1.13 1.36 13.25
N GLU A 111 0.09 1.99 13.80
CA GLU A 111 0.20 3.37 14.28
C GLU A 111 1.26 3.51 15.38
N LYS A 112 1.26 2.59 16.34
CA LYS A 112 2.26 2.54 17.42
C LYS A 112 3.67 2.37 16.89
N VAL A 113 3.87 1.51 15.89
CA VAL A 113 5.20 1.30 15.28
C VAL A 113 5.66 2.56 14.56
N LEU A 114 4.77 3.26 13.84
CA LEU A 114 5.13 4.51 13.18
C LEU A 114 5.46 5.63 14.19
N ASP A 115 4.79 5.66 15.34
CA ASP A 115 5.13 6.59 16.43
C ASP A 115 6.52 6.28 17.02
N GLN A 116 6.83 5.01 17.26
CA GLN A 116 8.16 4.60 17.71
C GLN A 116 9.26 4.99 16.72
N VAL A 117 9.01 4.81 15.41
CA VAL A 117 9.95 5.22 14.36
C VAL A 117 10.12 6.74 14.34
N GLU A 118 9.03 7.52 14.47
CA GLU A 118 9.10 8.98 14.54
C GLU A 118 9.95 9.45 15.73
N THR A 119 9.72 8.88 16.93
CA THR A 119 10.51 9.20 18.12
C THR A 119 11.98 8.85 17.93
N GLU A 120 12.29 7.71 17.32
CA GLU A 120 13.69 7.33 17.08
C GLU A 120 14.37 8.25 16.05
N LEU A 121 13.66 8.65 14.99
CA LEU A 121 14.16 9.62 14.01
C LEU A 121 14.36 11.01 14.62
N GLN A 122 13.46 11.44 15.52
CA GLN A 122 13.62 12.69 16.24
C GLN A 122 14.85 12.66 17.14
N ARG A 123 15.00 11.60 17.95
CA ARG A 123 16.17 11.40 18.82
C ARG A 123 17.48 11.45 18.04
N ARG A 124 17.50 10.83 16.86
CA ARG A 124 18.66 10.87 15.95
C ARG A 124 18.98 12.28 15.46
N ASN A 125 17.97 13.08 15.12
CA ASN A 125 18.16 14.46 14.69
C ASN A 125 18.71 15.34 15.82
N GLU A 126 18.25 15.13 17.06
CA GLU A 126 18.73 15.86 18.25
C GLU A 126 20.16 15.47 18.65
N GLU A 127 20.54 14.20 18.47
CA GLU A 127 21.90 13.70 18.74
C GLU A 127 22.91 14.10 17.64
N THR A 128 22.46 14.61 16.49
CA THR A 128 23.34 14.96 15.36
C THR A 128 23.69 16.45 15.38
N PRO A 129 24.97 16.84 15.37
CA PRO A 129 25.36 18.25 15.29
C PRO A 129 24.89 18.90 13.97
N GLU A 130 24.56 20.19 13.98
CA GLU A 130 23.95 20.91 12.84
C GLU A 130 24.77 20.86 11.53
N GLU A 131 26.09 20.66 11.61
CA GLU A 131 26.99 20.55 10.46
C GLU A 131 27.19 19.11 9.95
N GLY A 132 26.62 18.12 10.64
CA GLY A 132 26.73 16.69 10.32
C GLY A 132 25.80 16.25 9.20
N GLN A 133 26.14 15.14 8.53
CA GLN A 133 25.19 14.48 7.63
C GLN A 133 24.03 13.91 8.46
N GLN A 134 22.79 14.17 8.03
CA GLN A 134 21.62 13.58 8.68
C GLN A 134 21.77 12.04 8.78
N PRO A 135 21.60 11.46 9.97
CA PRO A 135 21.67 10.02 10.15
C PRO A 135 20.46 9.32 9.49
N TRP A 136 20.62 8.02 9.26
CA TRP A 136 19.55 7.08 8.95
C TRP A 136 18.95 6.52 10.25
N LEU A 137 18.00 5.58 10.15
CA LEU A 137 17.21 5.11 11.30
C LEU A 137 18.08 4.61 12.47
N CYS A 138 19.18 3.92 12.16
CA CYS A 138 20.04 3.29 13.15
C CYS A 138 21.47 3.85 13.18
N GLY A 139 21.74 5.00 12.56
CA GLY A 139 23.07 5.63 12.57
C GLY A 139 23.43 6.29 11.23
N GLU A 140 24.71 6.60 11.01
CA GLU A 140 25.16 7.39 9.86
C GLU A 140 25.06 6.66 8.51
N SER A 141 25.11 5.33 8.53
CA SER A 141 25.09 4.48 7.34
C SER A 141 23.71 3.89 7.07
N PHE A 142 23.42 3.65 5.79
CA PHE A 142 22.17 2.98 5.39
C PHE A 142 22.23 1.48 5.69
N THR A 143 21.28 0.98 6.45
CA THR A 143 21.27 -0.38 6.99
C THR A 143 20.08 -1.22 6.51
N LEU A 144 20.03 -2.48 6.95
CA LEU A 144 18.87 -3.35 6.71
C LEU A 144 17.57 -2.83 7.36
N ALA A 145 17.70 -2.08 8.46
CA ALA A 145 16.55 -1.44 9.10
C ALA A 145 15.95 -0.39 8.16
N ASP A 146 16.80 0.40 7.50
CA ASP A 146 16.40 1.40 6.52
C ASP A 146 15.78 0.79 5.27
N VAL A 147 16.33 -0.32 4.77
CA VAL A 147 15.71 -1.12 3.69
C VAL A 147 14.29 -1.52 4.08
N SER A 148 14.13 -2.09 5.28
CA SER A 148 12.83 -2.59 5.74
C SER A 148 11.83 -1.46 5.92
N LEU A 149 12.24 -0.35 6.53
CA LEU A 149 11.39 0.83 6.72
C LEU A 149 11.05 1.49 5.37
N ALA A 150 12.03 1.71 4.49
CA ALA A 150 11.85 2.33 3.18
C ALA A 150 10.80 1.59 2.33
N VAL A 151 10.92 0.27 2.22
CA VAL A 151 9.97 -0.56 1.45
C VAL A 151 8.59 -0.57 2.13
N THR A 152 8.54 -0.57 3.47
CA THR A 152 7.29 -0.48 4.24
C THR A 152 6.57 0.83 3.98
N LEU A 153 7.24 1.97 4.12
CA LEU A 153 6.67 3.29 3.87
C LEU A 153 6.19 3.43 2.42
N HIS A 154 6.94 2.89 1.46
CA HIS A 154 6.53 2.86 0.07
C HIS A 154 5.26 2.05 -0.15
N ARG A 155 5.15 0.88 0.49
CA ARG A 155 3.94 0.04 0.42
C ARG A 155 2.75 0.70 1.11
N LEU A 156 2.97 1.37 2.24
CA LEU A 156 1.92 2.12 2.94
C LEU A 156 1.43 3.31 2.11
N LYS A 157 2.33 4.03 1.41
CA LYS A 157 1.96 5.09 0.47
C LYS A 157 1.13 4.54 -0.69
N PHE A 158 1.54 3.40 -1.23
CA PHE A 158 0.84 2.67 -2.27
C PHE A 158 -0.56 2.22 -1.85
N LEU A 159 -0.75 1.81 -0.60
CA LEU A 159 -2.04 1.46 -0.02
C LEU A 159 -2.91 2.68 0.38
N GLY A 160 -2.41 3.91 0.21
CA GLY A 160 -3.14 5.14 0.54
C GLY A 160 -3.04 5.57 2.01
N PHE A 161 -2.18 4.94 2.82
CA PHE A 161 -2.02 5.26 4.23
C PHE A 161 -1.12 6.48 4.49
N ALA A 162 -0.31 6.90 3.52
CA ALA A 162 0.63 8.02 3.68
C ALA A 162 -0.07 9.29 4.19
N ARG A 163 -1.10 9.79 3.48
CA ARG A 163 -1.77 11.07 3.81
C ARG A 163 -2.32 11.18 5.22
N ARG A 164 -2.62 10.05 5.87
CA ARG A 164 -3.18 10.02 7.24
C ARG A 164 -2.10 9.74 8.30
N ASN A 165 -0.95 9.23 7.89
CA ASN A 165 0.09 8.78 8.81
C ASN A 165 1.32 9.69 8.84
N TRP A 166 1.65 10.36 7.75
CA TRP A 166 2.73 11.34 7.72
C TRP A 166 2.44 12.45 6.70
N GLY A 167 2.95 13.65 6.97
CA GLY A 167 2.62 14.86 6.23
C GLY A 167 1.55 15.72 6.90
N ASN A 168 1.38 16.95 6.42
CA ASN A 168 0.48 17.96 7.00
C ASN A 168 0.70 18.18 8.52
N GLY A 169 1.96 18.13 8.97
CA GLY A 169 2.34 18.29 10.38
C GLY A 169 2.27 17.03 11.23
N LYS A 170 1.78 15.89 10.72
CA LYS A 170 1.86 14.60 11.42
C LYS A 170 3.16 13.88 11.03
N ARG A 171 3.96 13.45 12.02
CA ARG A 171 5.23 12.71 11.84
C ARG A 171 6.20 13.35 10.82
N PRO A 172 6.68 14.58 11.07
CA PRO A 172 7.52 15.33 10.14
C PRO A 172 8.89 14.68 9.88
N ASN A 173 9.47 14.01 10.88
CA ASN A 173 10.78 13.36 10.70
C ASN A 173 10.66 12.15 9.77
N LEU A 174 9.58 11.38 9.90
CA LEU A 174 9.26 10.26 9.02
C LEU A 174 8.97 10.73 7.58
N GLU A 175 8.26 11.84 7.40
CA GLU A 175 8.08 12.47 6.08
C GLU A 175 9.43 12.83 5.45
N THR A 176 10.26 13.56 6.18
CA THR A 176 11.61 13.98 5.72
C THR A 176 12.49 12.77 5.37
N TYR A 177 12.48 11.74 6.23
CA TYR A 177 13.18 10.48 5.98
C TYR A 177 12.69 9.80 4.71
N TYR A 178 11.37 9.73 4.49
CA TYR A 178 10.81 9.09 3.31
C TYR A 178 11.12 9.86 2.03
N GLU A 179 11.09 11.19 2.06
CA GLU A 179 11.53 12.02 0.93
C GLU A 179 13.01 11.81 0.58
N ARG A 180 13.86 11.67 1.60
CA ARG A 180 15.28 11.33 1.43
C ARG A 180 15.44 9.96 0.77
N VAL A 181 14.67 8.96 1.20
CA VAL A 181 14.65 7.62 0.59
C VAL A 181 14.26 7.68 -0.90
N LEU A 182 13.24 8.47 -1.25
CA LEU A 182 12.79 8.61 -2.65
C LEU A 182 13.86 9.19 -3.58
N LYS A 183 14.75 10.05 -3.06
CA LYS A 183 15.88 10.64 -3.80
C LYS A 183 17.03 9.64 -4.02
N ARG A 184 17.05 8.50 -3.33
CA ARG A 184 18.11 7.50 -3.44
C ARG A 184 18.03 6.74 -4.76
N LYS A 185 19.14 6.68 -5.50
CA LYS A 185 19.22 6.08 -6.85
C LYS A 185 18.88 4.59 -6.88
N THR A 186 19.41 3.83 -5.93
CA THR A 186 19.15 2.38 -5.75
C THR A 186 17.67 2.12 -5.48
N PHE A 187 17.05 2.93 -4.62
CA PHE A 187 15.63 2.86 -4.32
C PHE A 187 14.78 3.12 -5.57
N ASN A 188 15.06 4.22 -6.29
CA ASN A 188 14.33 4.56 -7.51
C ASN A 188 14.46 3.48 -8.59
N LYS A 189 15.67 2.93 -8.77
CA LYS A 189 15.95 1.84 -9.71
C LYS A 189 15.04 0.62 -9.47
N VAL A 190 14.87 0.21 -8.21
CA VAL A 190 14.10 -0.99 -7.84
C VAL A 190 12.59 -0.73 -7.75
N LEU A 191 12.20 0.41 -7.18
CA LEU A 191 10.81 0.66 -6.76
C LEU A 191 10.08 1.72 -7.60
N GLY A 192 10.78 2.49 -8.43
CA GLY A 192 10.16 3.51 -9.28
C GLY A 192 9.09 2.93 -10.22
N HIS A 193 9.33 1.75 -10.78
CA HIS A 193 8.43 1.10 -11.73
C HIS A 193 7.21 0.43 -11.06
N VAL A 194 7.28 0.11 -9.77
CA VAL A 194 6.22 -0.61 -9.04
C VAL A 194 4.94 0.23 -8.93
N ASN A 195 5.05 1.56 -8.90
CA ASN A 195 3.91 2.47 -8.74
C ASN A 195 3.00 2.57 -9.97
N ASN A 196 3.51 2.31 -11.17
CA ASN A 196 2.73 2.43 -12.41
C ASN A 196 1.67 1.33 -12.55
N ILE A 197 1.91 0.16 -11.94
CA ILE A 197 1.11 -1.04 -12.20
C ILE A 197 -0.17 -1.10 -11.36
N LEU A 198 -0.26 -0.46 -10.18
CA LEU A 198 -1.53 -0.44 -9.44
C LEU A 198 -2.50 0.62 -9.94
N ILE A 199 -2.01 1.74 -10.48
CA ILE A 199 -2.86 2.63 -11.29
C ILE A 199 -3.41 1.80 -12.45
N SER A 200 -2.59 1.02 -13.15
CA SER A 200 -3.07 0.20 -14.28
C SER A 200 -3.91 -1.04 -13.90
N ALA A 201 -3.80 -1.57 -12.68
CA ALA A 201 -4.58 -2.73 -12.22
C ALA A 201 -5.90 -2.33 -11.52
N VAL A 202 -5.89 -1.19 -10.82
CA VAL A 202 -7.06 -0.64 -10.14
C VAL A 202 -7.88 0.26 -11.06
N LEU A 203 -7.29 0.94 -12.06
CA LEU A 203 -8.08 1.68 -13.06
C LEU A 203 -9.10 0.77 -13.76
N PRO A 204 -8.76 -0.42 -14.28
CA PRO A 204 -9.72 -1.25 -14.99
C PRO A 204 -10.85 -1.75 -14.10
N THR A 205 -10.58 -2.07 -12.83
CA THR A 205 -11.61 -2.50 -11.88
C THR A 205 -12.45 -1.33 -11.41
N ALA A 206 -11.84 -0.19 -11.07
CA ALA A 206 -12.55 1.06 -10.73
C ALA A 206 -13.39 1.55 -11.91
N PHE A 207 -12.86 1.54 -13.14
CA PHE A 207 -13.57 1.85 -14.38
C PHE A 207 -14.71 0.86 -14.64
N ARG A 208 -14.51 -0.43 -14.40
CA ARG A 208 -15.57 -1.45 -14.52
C ARG A 208 -16.68 -1.24 -13.49
N VAL A 209 -16.34 -0.87 -12.25
CA VAL A 209 -17.32 -0.54 -11.21
C VAL A 209 -18.05 0.77 -11.55
N ALA A 210 -17.34 1.79 -12.04
CA ALA A 210 -17.93 3.03 -12.51
C ALA A 210 -18.88 2.78 -13.69
N LYS A 211 -18.47 2.01 -14.70
CA LYS A 211 -19.31 1.62 -15.85
C LYS A 211 -20.53 0.78 -15.44
N LYS A 212 -20.41 -0.07 -14.42
CA LYS A 212 -21.55 -0.84 -13.88
C LYS A 212 -22.50 -0.01 -13.02
N ARG A 213 -22.01 1.05 -12.35
CA ARG A 213 -22.83 1.94 -11.51
C ARG A 213 -23.38 3.15 -12.27
N ALA A 214 -22.78 3.54 -13.40
CA ALA A 214 -23.21 4.65 -14.24
C ALA A 214 -24.69 4.56 -14.71
N PRO A 215 -25.22 3.39 -15.14
CA PRO A 215 -26.63 3.29 -15.54
C PRO A 215 -27.59 3.55 -14.37
N LYS A 216 -27.21 3.17 -13.15
CA LYS A 216 -28.03 3.40 -11.95
C LYS A 216 -28.07 4.88 -11.59
N VAL A 217 -26.93 5.57 -11.67
CA VAL A 217 -26.84 7.02 -11.39
C VAL A 217 -27.59 7.83 -12.46
N LEU A 218 -27.36 7.56 -13.74
CA LEU A 218 -28.07 8.24 -14.85
C LEU A 218 -29.58 8.04 -14.76
N GLY A 219 -30.02 6.80 -14.50
CA GLY A 219 -31.44 6.48 -14.36
C GLY A 219 -32.09 7.23 -13.20
N THR A 220 -31.43 7.30 -12.04
CA THR A 220 -31.96 8.06 -10.89
C THR A 220 -32.02 9.56 -11.14
N THR A 221 -31.02 10.16 -11.79
CA THR A 221 -31.04 11.60 -12.09
C THR A 221 -32.12 11.96 -13.12
N LEU A 222 -32.38 11.08 -14.09
CA LEU A 222 -33.40 11.31 -15.12
C LEU A 222 -34.82 11.19 -14.55
N VAL A 223 -35.05 10.24 -13.64
CA VAL A 223 -36.33 10.10 -12.93
C VAL A 223 -36.61 11.29 -12.00
N VAL A 224 -35.60 11.74 -11.23
CA VAL A 224 -35.76 12.92 -10.36
C VAL A 224 -36.02 14.18 -11.18
N GLY A 225 -35.32 14.34 -12.32
CA GLY A 225 -35.55 15.46 -13.25
C GLY A 225 -36.96 15.45 -13.84
N LEU A 226 -37.47 14.29 -14.25
CA LEU A 226 -38.85 14.13 -14.74
C LEU A 226 -39.89 14.46 -13.67
N LEU A 227 -39.72 13.94 -12.44
CA LEU A 227 -40.65 14.21 -11.34
C LEU A 227 -40.68 15.70 -10.96
N ALA A 228 -39.52 16.35 -10.91
CA ALA A 228 -39.42 17.78 -10.67
C ALA A 228 -40.07 18.60 -11.80
N GLY A 229 -39.87 18.21 -13.05
CA GLY A 229 -40.47 18.86 -14.22
C GLY A 229 -42.00 18.73 -14.24
N VAL A 230 -42.54 17.54 -13.96
CA VAL A 230 -43.99 17.30 -13.86
C VAL A 230 -44.60 18.10 -12.71
N GLY A 231 -43.94 18.12 -11.54
CA GLY A 231 -44.37 18.94 -10.39
C GLY A 231 -44.39 20.43 -10.72
N TYR A 232 -43.36 20.94 -11.39
CA TYR A 232 -43.29 22.34 -11.82
C TYR A 232 -44.39 22.69 -12.83
N PHE A 233 -44.65 21.78 -13.79
CA PHE A 233 -45.71 21.97 -14.78
C PHE A 233 -47.11 21.98 -14.14
N ALA A 234 -47.36 21.07 -13.20
CA ALA A 234 -48.60 21.05 -12.42
C ALA A 234 -48.77 22.34 -11.59
N PHE A 235 -47.70 22.82 -10.95
CA PHE A 235 -47.70 24.09 -10.22
C PHE A 235 -48.00 25.28 -11.14
N MET A 236 -47.40 25.33 -12.33
CA MET A 236 -47.66 26.35 -13.35
C MET A 236 -49.12 26.34 -13.82
N LEU A 237 -49.70 25.17 -14.06
CA LEU A 237 -51.12 25.02 -14.41
C LEU A 237 -52.03 25.49 -13.27
N PHE A 238 -51.71 25.12 -12.03
CA PHE A 238 -52.45 25.56 -10.85
C PHE A 238 -52.38 27.08 -10.68
N ARG A 239 -51.20 27.68 -10.90
CA ARG A 239 -51.00 29.13 -10.84
C ARG A 239 -51.78 29.87 -11.94
N LYS A 240 -51.82 29.33 -13.16
CA LYS A 240 -52.68 29.88 -14.24
C LYS A 240 -54.16 29.80 -13.89
N ARG A 241 -54.62 28.66 -13.35
CA ARG A 241 -56.03 28.46 -12.97
C ARG A 241 -56.47 29.37 -11.82
N LEU A 242 -55.60 29.61 -10.84
CA LEU A 242 -55.79 30.60 -9.78
C LEU A 242 -55.82 32.03 -10.34
N GLY A 243 -54.93 32.37 -11.27
CA GLY A 243 -54.94 33.67 -11.96
C GLY A 243 -56.25 33.93 -12.71
N SER A 244 -56.80 32.91 -13.38
CA SER A 244 -58.10 32.98 -14.06
C SER A 244 -59.28 33.12 -13.08
N MET A 245 -59.25 32.47 -11.91
CA MET A 245 -60.26 32.68 -10.87
C MET A 245 -60.21 34.10 -10.29
N ILE A 246 -59.02 34.64 -10.05
CA ILE A 246 -58.85 36.00 -9.51
C ILE A 246 -59.33 37.06 -10.54
N LEU A 247 -59.15 36.80 -11.84
CA LEU A 247 -59.66 37.69 -12.90
C LEU A 247 -61.20 37.63 -13.04
N ALA A 248 -61.82 36.48 -12.73
CA ALA A 248 -63.27 36.32 -12.77
C ALA A 248 -64.00 37.02 -11.60
N PHE A 249 -63.30 37.30 -10.50
CA PHE A 249 -63.84 38.06 -9.35
C PHE A 249 -63.59 39.57 -9.42
N ARG A 250 -63.03 40.09 -10.52
CA ARG A 250 -62.85 41.53 -10.68
C ARG A 250 -64.20 42.18 -11.05
N PRO A 251 -64.79 43.03 -10.20
CA PRO A 251 -66.08 43.64 -10.49
C PRO A 251 -65.96 44.53 -11.74
N ARG A 252 -66.92 44.40 -12.68
CA ARG A 252 -66.99 45.27 -13.85
C ARG A 252 -67.20 46.72 -13.41
N PRO A 253 -66.46 47.70 -13.95
CA PRO A 253 -66.75 49.10 -13.71
C PRO A 253 -68.06 49.49 -14.41
N ASN A 254 -69.00 50.04 -13.63
CA ASN A 254 -70.21 50.68 -14.13
C ASN A 254 -69.82 51.92 -14.94
N TYR A 255 -70.33 52.00 -16.17
CA TYR A 255 -70.39 53.25 -16.93
C TYR A 255 -71.84 53.50 -17.35
N PHE A 256 -72.33 54.65 -16.85
CA PHE A 256 -73.67 55.26 -16.95
C PHE A 256 -74.78 54.69 -16.06
#